data_AF-A0A7J2KWZ2-F1
#
_entry.id   AF-A0A7J2KWZ2-F1
#
_cell.length_a   1.000
_cell.length_b   1.000
_cell.length_c   1.000
_cell.angle_alpha   90.00
_cell.angle_beta   90.00
_cell.angle_gamma   90.00
#
_symmetry.space_group_name_H-M   'P 1'
#
loop_
_entity.id
_entity.type
_entity.pdbx_description
1 polymer ?
#
loop_
_entity_poly.entity_id
_entity_poly.type
_entity_poly.pdbx_seq_one_letter_code
_entity_poly.pdbx_strand_id
1 'polypeptide(L)'
;MMKSYKFRLYPSKKQRVTLEATLDTCRHLYNNALGCRKLQAELYQLPIEKHRIKVAKVHRRIRQQRMDFHHKLSRKLVNQYDFIAFEDLKIKNMLRNHHLAKSISDVSWNMLQSFTAYKAEWAGKVVTFVNPKNTSQECSSCGKIVKKILNIKIHN
;
A
#
# COMPACT_ATOMS: atom_id res chain seq x y z
N MET A 1 -23.11 6.72 -12.84
CA MET A 1 -24.12 7.14 -11.85
C MET A 1 -24.86 5.89 -11.39
N MET A 2 -24.60 5.37 -10.18
CA MET A 2 -25.29 4.18 -9.68
C MET A 2 -26.73 4.54 -9.32
N LYS A 3 -27.71 4.01 -10.06
CA LYS A 3 -29.13 4.10 -9.69
C LYS A 3 -29.37 3.15 -8.52
N SER A 4 -29.71 3.66 -7.34
CA SER A 4 -30.15 2.80 -6.23
C SER A 4 -31.63 2.50 -6.37
N TYR A 5 -31.96 1.25 -6.64
CA TYR A 5 -33.35 0.80 -6.67
C TYR A 5 -33.77 0.42 -5.24
N LYS A 6 -34.81 1.07 -4.73
CA LYS A 6 -35.38 0.77 -3.41
C LYS A 6 -36.63 -0.07 -3.60
N PHE A 7 -36.50 -1.39 -3.44
CA PHE A 7 -37.63 -2.31 -3.52
C PHE A 7 -38.31 -2.44 -2.17
N ARG A 8 -39.64 -2.32 -2.15
CA ARG A 8 -40.45 -2.62 -0.96
C ARG A 8 -40.86 -4.08 -1.02
N LEU A 9 -40.23 -4.91 -0.18
CA LEU A 9 -40.53 -6.33 -0.08
C LEU A 9 -41.76 -6.54 0.82
N TYR A 10 -42.71 -7.32 0.33
CA TYR A 10 -43.86 -7.82 1.10
C TYR A 10 -43.73 -9.35 1.27
N PRO A 11 -42.89 -9.81 2.22
CA PRO A 11 -42.63 -11.23 2.39
C PRO A 11 -43.87 -11.98 2.88
N SER A 12 -44.07 -13.17 2.32
CA SER A 12 -45.04 -14.15 2.80
C SER A 12 -44.72 -14.59 4.24
N LYS A 13 -45.68 -15.20 4.95
CA LYS A 13 -45.48 -15.65 6.33
C LYS A 13 -44.22 -16.54 6.49
N LYS A 14 -44.02 -17.50 5.57
CA LYS A 14 -42.84 -18.37 5.57
C LYS A 14 -41.54 -17.60 5.35
N GLN A 15 -41.55 -16.63 4.43
CA GLN A 15 -40.38 -15.79 4.14
C GLN A 15 -40.04 -14.86 5.32
N ARG A 16 -41.04 -14.33 6.04
CA ARG A 16 -40.80 -13.54 7.26
C ARG A 16 -40.08 -14.33 8.32
N VAL A 17 -40.52 -15.55 8.59
CA VAL A 17 -39.88 -16.44 9.57
C VAL A 17 -38.42 -16.68 9.20
N THR A 18 -38.12 -16.97 7.92
CA THR A 18 -36.73 -17.15 7.46
C THR A 18 -35.90 -15.86 7.59
N LEU A 19 -36.47 -14.71 7.24
CA LEU A 19 -35.79 -13.41 7.35
C LEU A 19 -35.50 -13.04 8.80
N GLU A 20 -36.47 -13.25 9.70
CA GLU A 20 -36.33 -13.02 11.14
C GLU A 20 -35.26 -13.94 11.73
N ALA A 21 -35.29 -15.24 11.40
CA ALA A 21 -34.25 -16.18 11.81
C ALA A 21 -32.86 -15.78 11.29
N THR A 22 -32.78 -15.26 10.06
CA THR A 22 -31.53 -14.77 9.47
C THR A 22 -31.02 -13.54 10.22
N LEU A 23 -31.88 -12.54 10.44
CA LEU A 23 -31.54 -11.34 11.18
C LEU A 23 -31.11 -11.67 12.62
N ASP A 24 -31.79 -12.62 13.25
CA ASP A 24 -31.47 -13.07 14.59
C ASP A 24 -30.12 -13.80 14.66
N THR A 25 -29.84 -14.65 13.67
CA THR A 25 -28.53 -15.30 13.52
C THR A 25 -27.42 -14.26 13.32
N CYS A 26 -27.63 -13.27 12.46
CA CYS A 26 -26.69 -12.17 12.26
C CYS A 26 -26.45 -11.37 13.54
N ARG A 27 -27.52 -11.08 14.30
CA ARG A 27 -27.45 -10.39 15.60
C ARG A 27 -26.64 -11.19 16.60
N HIS A 28 -26.91 -12.50 16.73
CA HIS A 28 -26.16 -13.39 17.60
C HIS A 28 -24.69 -13.49 17.20
N LEU A 29 -24.40 -13.66 15.92
CA LEU A 29 -23.03 -13.71 15.40
C LEU A 29 -22.27 -12.41 15.72
N TYR A 30 -22.89 -11.26 15.45
CA TYR A 30 -22.29 -9.95 15.73
C TYR A 30 -22.01 -9.78 17.23
N ASN A 31 -22.99 -10.11 18.08
CA ASN A 31 -22.84 -9.99 19.52
C ASN A 31 -21.78 -10.97 20.08
N ASN A 32 -21.73 -12.20 19.58
CA ASN A 32 -20.70 -13.17 19.92
C ASN A 32 -19.31 -12.66 19.50
N ALA A 33 -19.15 -12.15 18.28
CA ALA A 33 -17.89 -11.59 17.82
C ALA A 33 -17.45 -10.36 18.64
N LEU A 34 -18.41 -9.50 19.00
CA LEU A 34 -18.15 -8.35 19.89
C LEU A 34 -17.75 -8.82 21.29
N GLY A 35 -18.42 -9.85 21.81
CA GLY A 35 -18.09 -10.54 23.04
C GLY A 35 -16.68 -11.11 23.01
N CYS A 36 -16.30 -11.86 21.97
CA CYS A 36 -14.96 -12.37 21.77
C CYS A 36 -13.90 -11.27 21.73
N ARG A 37 -14.19 -10.10 21.11
CA ARG A 37 -13.27 -8.94 21.14
C ARG A 37 -13.13 -8.35 22.54
N LYS A 38 -14.22 -8.24 23.32
CA LYS A 38 -14.17 -7.77 24.71
C LYS A 38 -13.43 -8.75 25.61
N LEU A 39 -13.78 -10.04 25.52
CA LEU A 39 -13.08 -11.13 26.19
C LEU A 39 -11.60 -11.16 25.83
N GLN A 40 -11.23 -10.97 24.57
CA GLN A 40 -9.84 -10.87 24.16
C GLN A 40 -9.17 -9.64 24.80
N ALA A 41 -9.83 -8.49 24.87
CA ALA A 41 -9.28 -7.33 25.58
C ALA A 41 -9.11 -7.58 27.10
N GLU A 42 -10.05 -8.28 27.73
CA GLU A 42 -10.06 -8.64 29.15
C GLU A 42 -9.07 -9.77 29.50
N LEU A 43 -9.00 -10.84 28.70
CA LEU A 43 -8.04 -11.94 28.81
C LEU A 43 -6.62 -11.45 28.60
N TYR A 44 -6.41 -10.60 27.59
CA TYR A 44 -5.07 -10.08 27.34
C TYR A 44 -4.68 -9.02 28.36
N GLN A 45 -5.60 -8.31 29.01
CA GLN A 45 -5.36 -7.43 30.18
C GLN A 45 -4.13 -6.51 30.07
N LEU A 46 -3.64 -6.26 28.86
CA LEU A 46 -2.46 -5.48 28.59
C LEU A 46 -2.96 -4.04 28.50
N PRO A 47 -2.52 -3.14 29.39
CA PRO A 47 -2.86 -1.73 29.30
C PRO A 47 -2.69 -1.24 27.87
N ILE A 48 -3.56 -0.32 27.42
CA ILE A 48 -3.51 0.28 26.08
C ILE A 48 -2.08 0.69 25.72
N GLU A 49 -1.32 1.16 26.72
CA GLU A 49 0.11 1.45 26.63
C GLU A 49 0.98 0.25 26.17
N LYS A 50 0.81 -0.93 26.76
CA LYS A 50 1.54 -2.14 26.34
C LYS A 50 1.21 -2.54 24.90
N HIS A 51 -0.03 -2.34 24.45
CA HIS A 51 -0.42 -2.54 23.05
C HIS A 51 0.24 -1.52 22.12
N ARG A 52 0.23 -0.22 22.50
CA ARG A 52 0.92 0.84 21.76
C ARG A 52 2.41 0.55 21.61
N ILE A 53 3.07 0.07 22.68
CA ILE A 53 4.49 -0.32 22.65
C ILE A 53 4.72 -1.49 21.69
N LYS A 54 3.87 -2.53 21.70
CA LYS A 54 3.97 -3.67 20.77
C LYS A 54 3.85 -3.20 19.31
N VAL A 55 2.84 -2.40 19.00
CA VAL A 55 2.63 -1.82 17.66
C VAL A 55 3.84 -0.97 17.25
N ALA A 56 4.34 -0.11 18.14
CA ALA A 56 5.52 0.70 17.90
C ALA A 56 6.78 -0.15 17.63
N LYS A 57 6.96 -1.27 18.34
CA LYS A 57 8.06 -2.22 18.09
C LYS A 57 7.96 -2.85 16.70
N VAL A 58 6.77 -3.25 16.27
CA VAL A 58 6.54 -3.80 14.92
C VAL A 58 6.83 -2.76 13.85
N HIS A 59 6.30 -1.54 13.98
CA HIS A 59 6.59 -0.45 13.04
C HIS A 59 8.07 -0.08 13.01
N ARG A 60 8.75 -0.08 14.17
CA ARG A 60 10.21 0.12 14.24
C ARG A 60 10.94 -0.97 13.45
N ARG A 61 10.59 -2.25 13.64
CA ARG A 61 11.20 -3.36 12.91
C ARG A 61 11.02 -3.21 11.40
N ILE A 62 9.81 -2.91 10.96
CA ILE A 62 9.49 -2.66 9.54
C ILE A 62 10.33 -1.50 8.99
N ARG A 63 10.42 -0.38 9.72
CA ARG A 63 11.24 0.77 9.33
C ARG A 63 12.71 0.41 9.19
N GLN A 64 13.27 -0.34 10.15
CA GLN A 64 14.67 -0.75 10.11
C GLN A 64 14.96 -1.69 8.93
N GLN A 65 14.06 -2.64 8.64
CA GLN A 65 14.20 -3.53 7.48
C GLN A 65 14.18 -2.77 6.16
N ARG A 66 13.27 -1.79 6.00
CA ARG A 66 13.24 -0.93 4.81
C ARG A 66 14.51 -0.10 4.66
N MET A 67 14.96 0.48 5.77
CA MET A 67 16.18 1.29 5.79
C MET A 67 17.40 0.46 5.38
N ASP A 68 17.57 -0.73 5.98
CA ASP A 68 18.64 -1.68 5.64
C ASP A 68 18.60 -2.08 4.16
N PHE A 69 17.42 -2.45 3.65
CA PHE A 69 17.22 -2.77 2.24
C PHE A 69 17.66 -1.63 1.32
N HIS A 70 17.22 -0.40 1.59
CA HIS A 70 17.58 0.75 0.77
C HIS A 70 19.06 1.12 0.89
N HIS A 71 19.70 0.97 2.05
CA HIS A 71 21.14 1.18 2.17
C HIS A 71 21.93 0.17 1.33
N LYS A 72 21.55 -1.11 1.36
CA LYS A 72 22.18 -2.16 0.55
C LYS A 72 21.96 -1.93 -0.94
N LEU A 73 20.73 -1.64 -1.35
CA LEU A 73 20.39 -1.39 -2.74
C LEU A 73 21.10 -0.14 -3.30
N SER A 74 21.06 0.98 -2.60
CA SER A 74 21.77 2.20 -3.03
C SER A 74 23.27 1.99 -3.14
N ARG A 75 23.89 1.23 -2.20
CA ARG A 75 25.32 0.89 -2.31
C ARG A 75 25.61 0.02 -3.53
N LYS A 76 24.75 -0.97 -3.81
CA LYS A 76 24.86 -1.80 -5.02
C LYS A 76 24.79 -0.97 -6.29
N LEU A 77 23.81 -0.06 -6.39
CA LEU A 77 23.66 0.82 -7.56
C LEU A 77 24.88 1.72 -7.77
N VAL A 78 25.32 2.41 -6.72
CA VAL A 78 26.49 3.30 -6.78
C VAL A 78 27.76 2.53 -7.11
N ASN A 79 27.93 1.30 -6.64
CA ASN A 79 29.12 0.51 -6.99
C ASN A 79 29.11 0.06 -8.46
N GLN A 80 27.94 -0.23 -9.03
CA GLN A 80 27.82 -0.84 -10.36
C GLN A 80 27.76 0.18 -11.49
N TYR A 81 27.21 1.38 -11.25
CA TYR A 81 26.95 2.38 -12.29
C TYR A 81 27.58 3.72 -11.91
N ASP A 82 28.11 4.43 -12.89
CA ASP A 82 28.67 5.79 -12.71
C ASP A 82 27.65 6.89 -12.94
N PHE A 83 26.61 6.59 -13.73
CA PHE A 83 25.48 7.46 -13.99
C PHE A 83 24.18 6.74 -13.64
N ILE A 84 23.35 7.36 -12.79
CA ILE A 84 22.08 6.80 -12.33
C ILE A 84 20.98 7.85 -12.54
N ALA A 85 19.93 7.50 -13.28
CA ALA A 85 18.76 8.36 -13.48
C ALA A 85 17.55 7.81 -12.72
N PHE A 86 16.88 8.67 -11.95
CA PHE A 86 15.60 8.36 -11.31
C PHE A 86 14.47 9.19 -11.90
N GLU A 87 13.28 8.62 -11.95
CA GLU A 87 12.06 9.37 -12.25
C GLU A 87 11.73 10.35 -11.10
N ASP A 88 11.49 11.63 -11.41
CA ASP A 88 10.98 12.64 -10.48
C ASP A 88 9.48 12.46 -10.23
N LEU A 89 9.14 11.34 -9.59
CA LEU A 89 7.77 11.01 -9.22
C LEU A 89 7.29 11.90 -8.08
N LYS A 90 6.11 12.52 -8.27
CA LYS A 90 5.43 13.30 -7.22
C LYS A 90 4.75 12.38 -6.20
N ILE A 91 5.55 11.68 -5.39
CA ILE A 91 5.12 10.66 -4.43
C ILE A 91 4.06 11.19 -3.46
N LYS A 92 4.19 12.45 -2.99
CA LYS A 92 3.19 13.09 -2.12
C LYS A 92 1.79 13.10 -2.75
N ASN A 93 1.69 13.34 -4.06
CA ASN A 93 0.41 13.33 -4.77
C ASN A 93 -0.10 11.90 -4.96
N MET A 94 0.80 10.94 -5.22
CA MET A 94 0.42 9.54 -5.40
C MET A 94 -0.12 8.91 -4.09
N LEU A 95 0.39 9.33 -2.94
CA LEU A 95 -0.09 8.91 -1.62
C LEU A 95 -1.51 9.40 -1.29
N ARG A 96 -2.04 10.39 -2.03
CA ARG A 96 -3.45 10.83 -1.86
C ARG A 96 -4.45 9.78 -2.34
N ASN A 97 -4.02 8.83 -3.18
CA ASN A 97 -4.88 7.72 -3.58
C ASN A 97 -4.89 6.63 -2.48
N HIS A 98 -5.95 6.60 -1.66
CA HIS A 98 -6.08 5.65 -0.55
C HIS A 98 -5.98 4.17 -0.94
N HIS A 99 -6.32 3.81 -2.18
CA HIS A 99 -6.21 2.42 -2.66
C HIS A 99 -4.77 1.97 -2.89
N LEU A 100 -3.88 2.91 -3.27
CA LEU A 100 -2.47 2.63 -3.59
C LEU A 100 -1.49 3.18 -2.55
N ALA A 101 -1.95 4.02 -1.62
CA ALA A 101 -1.09 4.69 -0.64
C ALA A 101 -0.24 3.71 0.16
N LYS A 102 -0.81 2.57 0.56
CA LYS A 102 -0.08 1.54 1.31
C LYS A 102 1.05 0.94 0.49
N SER A 103 0.79 0.46 -0.72
CA SER A 103 1.81 -0.16 -1.58
C SER A 103 2.90 0.83 -1.97
N ILE A 104 2.55 2.09 -2.24
CA ILE A 104 3.52 3.16 -2.55
C ILE A 104 4.39 3.47 -1.34
N SER A 105 3.79 3.59 -0.15
CA SER A 105 4.51 3.83 1.11
C SER A 105 5.45 2.66 1.45
N ASP A 106 5.01 1.44 1.21
CA ASP A 106 5.79 0.23 1.48
C ASP A 106 7.09 0.16 0.67
N VAL A 107 7.08 0.67 -0.57
CA VAL A 107 8.27 0.70 -1.45
C VAL A 107 9.25 1.82 -1.09
N SER A 108 8.79 2.92 -0.47
CA SER A 108 9.66 3.96 0.11
C SER A 108 10.68 4.60 -0.86
N TRP A 109 10.29 4.88 -2.11
CA TRP A 109 11.14 5.43 -3.19
C TRP A 109 12.00 6.65 -2.81
N ASN A 110 11.45 7.62 -2.07
CA ASN A 110 12.20 8.80 -1.62
C ASN A 110 13.46 8.43 -0.83
N MET A 111 13.40 7.35 -0.03
CA MET A 111 14.52 6.89 0.77
C MET A 111 15.62 6.33 -0.13
N LEU A 112 15.26 5.53 -1.14
CA LEU A 112 16.22 5.01 -2.12
C LEU A 112 16.90 6.14 -2.90
N GLN A 113 16.11 7.11 -3.39
CA GLN A 113 16.63 8.25 -4.14
C GLN A 113 17.61 9.06 -3.28
N SER A 114 17.21 9.40 -2.05
CA SER A 114 18.07 10.14 -1.11
C SER A 114 19.36 9.38 -0.81
N PHE A 115 19.25 8.07 -0.56
CA PHE A 115 20.41 7.24 -0.23
C PHE A 115 21.37 7.04 -1.38
N THR A 116 20.84 6.97 -2.60
CA THR A 116 21.66 6.85 -3.80
C THR A 116 22.33 8.18 -4.10
N ALA A 117 21.62 9.31 -3.97
CA ALA A 117 22.16 10.65 -4.20
C ALA A 117 23.40 10.94 -3.35
N TYR A 118 23.31 10.84 -2.01
CA TYR A 118 24.47 11.15 -1.16
C TYR A 118 25.63 10.16 -1.34
N LYS A 119 25.34 8.88 -1.61
CA LYS A 119 26.39 7.87 -1.82
C LYS A 119 27.08 8.04 -3.17
N ALA A 120 26.34 8.45 -4.19
CA ALA A 120 26.90 8.74 -5.50
C ALA A 120 27.80 9.98 -5.41
N GLU A 121 27.34 11.04 -4.74
CA GLU A 121 28.13 12.23 -4.47
C GLU A 121 29.46 11.89 -3.76
N TRP A 122 29.41 11.09 -2.69
CA TRP A 122 30.62 10.62 -2.00
C TRP A 122 31.56 9.79 -2.87
N ALA A 123 31.03 9.09 -3.88
CA ALA A 123 31.81 8.29 -4.81
C ALA A 123 32.23 9.05 -6.08
N GLY A 124 31.92 10.35 -6.20
CA GLY A 124 32.17 11.15 -7.41
C GLY A 124 31.31 10.74 -8.61
N LYS A 125 30.14 10.13 -8.37
CA LYS A 125 29.22 9.61 -9.38
C LYS A 125 28.00 10.51 -9.55
N VAL A 126 27.32 10.38 -10.69
CA VAL A 126 26.24 11.29 -11.08
C VAL A 126 24.87 10.66 -10.86
N VAL A 127 23.99 11.38 -10.17
CA VAL A 127 22.57 11.04 -10.04
C VAL A 127 21.73 12.17 -10.62
N THR A 128 20.81 11.84 -11.53
CA THR A 128 19.89 12.81 -12.14
C THR A 128 18.44 12.42 -11.96
N PHE A 129 17.56 13.42 -11.95
CA PHE A 129 16.12 13.24 -11.88
C PHE A 129 15.48 13.62 -13.21
N VAL A 130 14.79 12.66 -13.84
CA VAL A 130 14.18 12.83 -15.16
C VAL A 130 12.66 12.96 -15.06
N ASN A 131 12.07 13.62 -16.04
CA ASN A 131 10.63 13.77 -16.11
C ASN A 131 9.95 12.39 -16.31
N PRO A 132 9.02 11.97 -15.42
CA PRO A 132 8.36 10.66 -15.53
C PRO A 132 7.27 10.59 -16.60
N LYS A 133 7.01 11.67 -17.34
CA LYS A 133 5.91 11.71 -18.32
C LYS A 133 6.13 10.66 -19.41
N ASN A 134 5.13 9.80 -19.60
CA ASN A 134 5.08 8.74 -20.62
C ASN A 134 6.16 7.65 -20.55
N THR A 135 7.04 7.64 -19.55
CA THR A 135 8.14 6.65 -19.45
C THR A 135 7.67 5.19 -19.41
N SER A 136 6.46 4.94 -18.90
CA SER A 136 5.85 3.60 -18.84
C SER A 136 5.04 3.22 -20.09
N GLN A 137 4.64 4.19 -20.90
CA GLN A 137 3.78 4.00 -22.07
C GLN A 137 4.55 4.08 -23.38
N GLU A 138 5.58 4.92 -23.44
CA GLU A 138 6.46 5.08 -24.58
C GLU A 138 7.41 3.88 -24.69
N CYS A 139 7.48 3.30 -25.88
CA CYS A 139 8.39 2.21 -26.14
C CYS A 139 9.82 2.71 -26.31
N SER A 140 10.77 2.19 -25.52
CA SER A 140 12.19 2.48 -25.74
C SER A 140 12.73 1.91 -27.07
N SER A 141 12.03 0.92 -27.65
CA SER A 141 12.42 0.30 -28.93
C SER A 141 11.85 1.07 -30.13
N CYS A 142 10.56 1.41 -30.12
CA CYS A 142 9.88 1.98 -31.30
C CYS A 142 9.36 3.43 -31.12
N GLY A 143 9.51 4.05 -29.95
CA GLY A 143 9.10 5.43 -29.67
C GLY A 143 7.58 5.68 -29.65
N LYS A 144 6.75 4.67 -29.89
CA LYS A 144 5.29 4.82 -29.88
C LYS A 144 4.75 4.88 -28.45
N ILE A 145 3.82 5.80 -28.21
CA ILE A 145 3.06 5.87 -26.97
C ILE A 145 1.89 4.90 -27.06
N VAL A 146 1.96 3.80 -26.32
CA VAL A 146 0.90 2.80 -26.25
C VAL A 146 0.25 2.85 -24.87
N LYS A 147 -1.07 3.08 -24.82
CA LYS A 147 -1.82 3.03 -23.58
C LYS A 147 -1.85 1.58 -23.07
N LYS A 148 -1.21 1.35 -21.92
CA LYS A 148 -1.15 0.05 -21.26
C LYS A 148 -1.98 0.07 -19.99
N ILE A 149 -2.56 -1.10 -19.68
CA ILE A 149 -3.14 -1.38 -18.36
C ILE A 149 -1.98 -1.62 -17.38
N LEU A 150 -2.17 -1.40 -16.07
CA LEU A 150 -1.10 -1.46 -15.04
C LEU A 150 -0.26 -2.76 -15.03
N ASN A 151 -0.83 -3.87 -15.48
CA ASN A 151 -0.18 -5.19 -15.54
C ASN A 151 0.58 -5.46 -16.86
N ILE A 152 0.34 -4.68 -17.91
CA ILE A 152 0.99 -4.86 -19.22
C ILE A 152 2.19 -3.92 -19.30
N LYS A 153 3.38 -4.48 -19.49
CA LYS A 153 4.63 -3.69 -19.63
C LYS A 153 5.23 -3.75 -21.03
N ILE A 154 5.00 -4.85 -21.74
CA ILE A 154 5.54 -5.12 -23.08
C ILE A 154 4.41 -4.96 -24.10
N HIS A 155 4.74 -4.46 -25.27
CA HIS A 155 3.89 -4.50 -26.46
C HIS A 155 4.77 -4.83 -27.65
N ASN A 156 4.18 -5.51 -28.63
CA ASN A 156 4.82 -5.90 -29.87
C ASN A 156 4.52 -4.84 -30.94
#